data_AF-A0A525C797-F1
#
_entry.id   AF-A0A525C797-F1
#
_cell.length_a   1.000
_cell.length_b   1.000
_cell.length_c   1.000
_cell.angle_alpha   90.00
_cell.angle_beta   90.00
_cell.angle_gamma   90.00
#
_symmetry.space_group_name_H-M   'P 1'
#
loop_
_entity.id
_entity.type
_entity.pdbx_description
1 polymer ?
#
loop_
_entity_poly.entity_id
_entity_poly.type
_entity_poly.pdbx_seq_one_letter_code
_entity_poly.pdbx_strand_id
1 'polypeptide(L)'
;MSSTDITIRQAEARDVTDLTSLLGELFALEQDFCFEPEVQRQGVEALLANKRAMLLVAELKGQVLGMCTAQLLTSTAEGGDAALVEDVVVSAEHRGKSLGRKLLAALESWAEDMGVTRLQLLADAENSPALGFYERLGWRMTQLICLRKRLDVSPLDTIPAHPLADHMETES
;
A
#
# COMPACT_ATOMS: atom_id res chain seq x y z
N MET A 1 -29.81 14.17 3.88
CA MET A 1 -29.79 12.89 3.13
C MET A 1 -28.67 12.06 3.73
N SER A 2 -29.00 10.99 4.45
CA SER A 2 -28.01 10.12 5.11
C SER A 2 -27.30 9.31 4.04
N SER A 3 -26.05 9.66 3.70
CA SER A 3 -25.27 8.89 2.74
C SER A 3 -25.06 7.47 3.27
N THR A 4 -25.50 6.50 2.47
CA THR A 4 -25.24 5.06 2.68
C THR A 4 -24.11 4.58 1.75
N ASP A 5 -23.45 5.52 1.08
CA ASP A 5 -22.52 5.23 0.00
C ASP A 5 -21.11 5.09 0.54
N ILE A 6 -20.46 4.01 0.09
CA ILE A 6 -19.07 3.75 0.36
C ILE A 6 -18.23 4.61 -0.58
N THR A 7 -17.34 5.42 -0.01
CA THR A 7 -16.44 6.30 -0.76
C THR A 7 -15.01 5.77 -0.73
N ILE A 8 -14.34 5.77 -1.88
CA ILE A 8 -12.88 5.57 -1.93
C ILE A 8 -12.24 6.95 -1.89
N ARG A 9 -11.30 7.16 -0.96
CA ARG A 9 -10.57 8.42 -0.82
C ARG A 9 -9.15 8.18 -0.32
N GLN A 10 -8.31 9.20 -0.46
CA GLN A 10 -7.02 9.23 0.21
C GLN A 10 -7.21 9.20 1.73
N ALA A 11 -6.33 8.48 2.42
CA ALA A 11 -6.29 8.41 3.87
C ALA A 11 -5.78 9.72 4.47
N GLU A 12 -6.24 10.01 5.68
CA GLU A 12 -5.87 11.17 6.47
C GLU A 12 -5.35 10.74 7.84
N ALA A 13 -4.72 11.66 8.58
CA ALA A 13 -4.19 11.38 9.92
C ALA A 13 -5.26 10.83 10.90
N ARG A 14 -6.54 11.16 10.70
CA ARG A 14 -7.64 10.63 11.52
C ARG A 14 -7.89 9.13 11.34
N ASP A 15 -7.43 8.56 10.23
CA ASP A 15 -7.69 7.15 9.88
C ASP A 15 -6.66 6.19 10.49
N VAL A 16 -5.57 6.70 11.07
CA VAL A 16 -4.41 5.92 11.54
C VAL A 16 -4.80 4.77 12.46
N THR A 17 -5.77 4.98 13.36
CA THR A 17 -6.26 3.95 14.27
C THR A 17 -6.97 2.80 13.54
N ASP A 18 -7.85 3.13 12.60
CA ASP A 18 -8.57 2.11 11.82
C ASP A 18 -7.61 1.35 10.88
N LEU A 19 -6.68 2.06 10.24
CA LEU A 19 -5.65 1.48 9.37
C LEU A 19 -4.76 0.50 10.15
N THR A 20 -4.30 0.89 11.33
CA THR A 20 -3.51 0.00 12.20
C THR A 20 -4.31 -1.25 12.59
N SER A 21 -5.61 -1.11 12.83
CA SER A 21 -6.48 -2.25 13.16
C SER A 21 -6.67 -3.19 11.97
N LEU A 22 -6.83 -2.65 10.75
CA LEU A 22 -6.90 -3.43 9.52
C LEU A 22 -5.61 -4.20 9.21
N LEU A 23 -4.44 -3.61 9.51
CA LEU A 23 -3.16 -4.31 9.41
C LEU A 23 -3.08 -5.49 10.39
N GLY A 24 -3.70 -5.36 11.56
CA GLY A 24 -3.86 -6.48 12.50
C GLY A 24 -4.68 -7.63 11.91
N GLU A 25 -5.78 -7.33 11.22
CA GLU A 25 -6.56 -8.34 10.49
C GLU A 25 -5.75 -8.99 9.35
N LEU A 26 -4.98 -8.18 8.60
CA LEU A 26 -4.17 -8.66 7.48
C LEU A 26 -3.07 -9.60 7.95
N PHE A 27 -2.25 -9.17 8.91
CA PHE A 27 -1.10 -9.95 9.39
C PHE A 27 -1.49 -11.16 10.24
N ALA A 28 -2.71 -11.20 10.79
CA ALA A 28 -3.24 -12.43 11.39
C ALA A 28 -3.42 -13.57 10.37
N LEU A 29 -3.47 -13.26 9.06
CA LEU A 29 -3.62 -14.22 7.97
C LEU A 29 -2.29 -14.57 7.30
N GLU A 30 -1.22 -13.81 7.56
CA GLU A 30 0.06 -13.94 6.86
C GLU A 30 1.16 -14.44 7.80
N GLN A 31 1.79 -15.54 7.44
CA GLN A 31 2.77 -16.22 8.31
C GLN A 31 4.10 -15.44 8.44
N ASP A 32 4.41 -14.56 7.48
CA ASP A 32 5.70 -13.87 7.38
C ASP A 32 5.77 -12.56 8.19
N PHE A 33 4.66 -12.13 8.79
CA PHE A 33 4.54 -10.84 9.48
C PHE A 33 4.09 -11.00 10.93
N CYS A 34 4.59 -10.12 11.81
CA CYS A 34 4.16 -10.00 13.19
C CYS A 34 3.46 -8.67 13.36
N PHE A 35 2.25 -8.70 13.93
CA PHE A 35 1.52 -7.49 14.24
C PHE A 35 1.94 -6.94 15.61
N GLU A 36 2.54 -5.76 15.58
CA GLU A 36 3.01 -4.98 16.71
C GLU A 36 2.44 -3.56 16.57
N PRO A 37 1.29 -3.24 17.19
CA PRO A 37 0.48 -2.05 16.85
C PRO A 37 1.26 -0.74 16.75
N GLU A 38 2.25 -0.55 17.63
CA GLU A 38 3.13 0.63 17.63
C GLU A 38 3.99 0.72 16.36
N VAL A 39 4.57 -0.40 15.92
CA VAL A 39 5.40 -0.48 14.72
C VAL A 39 4.56 -0.22 13.47
N GLN A 40 3.39 -0.87 13.36
CA GLN A 40 2.51 -0.64 12.21
C GLN A 40 1.96 0.78 12.18
N ARG A 41 1.63 1.38 13.34
CA ARG A 41 1.20 2.78 13.39
C ARG A 41 2.28 3.73 12.86
N GLN A 42 3.54 3.53 13.27
CA GLN A 42 4.68 4.31 12.76
C GLN A 42 4.83 4.17 11.23
N GLY A 43 4.65 2.95 10.71
CA GLY A 43 4.66 2.71 9.25
C GLY A 43 3.54 3.46 8.52
N VAL A 44 2.32 3.43 9.06
CA VAL A 44 1.18 4.17 8.48
C VAL A 44 1.43 5.69 8.51
N GLU A 45 1.90 6.23 9.63
CA GLU A 45 2.23 7.65 9.75
C GLU A 45 3.33 8.07 8.77
N ALA A 46 4.36 7.23 8.58
CA ALA A 46 5.40 7.45 7.59
C ALA A 46 4.88 7.43 6.15
N LEU A 47 3.97 6.52 5.82
CA LEU A 47 3.32 6.46 4.50
C LEU A 47 2.45 7.71 4.24
N LEU A 48 1.70 8.17 5.24
CA LEU A 48 0.90 9.40 5.13
C LEU A 48 1.76 10.65 4.88
N ALA A 49 2.98 10.68 5.41
CA ALA A 49 3.94 11.77 5.20
C ALA A 49 4.71 11.65 3.87
N ASN A 50 4.68 10.48 3.21
CA ASN A 50 5.48 10.21 2.03
C ASN A 50 4.79 10.68 0.74
N LYS A 51 5.38 11.71 0.10
CA LYS A 51 4.89 12.27 -1.18
C LYS A 51 5.01 11.31 -2.37
N ARG A 52 5.77 10.23 -2.23
CA ARG A 52 5.94 9.15 -3.23
C ARG A 52 5.14 7.90 -2.87
N ALA A 53 4.16 8.02 -1.99
CA ALA A 53 3.24 6.96 -1.65
C ALA A 53 1.78 7.42 -1.82
N MET A 54 0.89 6.44 -1.96
CA MET A 54 -0.55 6.63 -1.92
C MET A 54 -1.14 5.63 -0.92
N LEU A 55 -2.03 6.12 -0.07
CA LEU A 55 -2.77 5.32 0.89
C LEU A 55 -4.25 5.60 0.68
N LEU A 56 -5.00 4.61 0.23
CA LEU A 56 -6.43 4.76 -0.03
C LEU A 56 -7.24 3.99 1.01
N VAL A 57 -8.40 4.53 1.35
CA VAL A 57 -9.38 3.90 2.24
C VAL A 57 -10.74 3.78 1.56
N ALA A 58 -11.45 2.71 1.87
CA ALA A 58 -12.87 2.58 1.62
C ALA A 58 -13.62 2.99 2.89
N GLU A 59 -14.31 4.13 2.87
CA GLU A 59 -15.01 4.68 4.04
C GLU A 59 -16.54 4.52 3.91
N LEU A 60 -17.19 4.19 5.02
CA LEU A 60 -18.64 4.33 5.19
C LEU A 60 -18.94 5.08 6.49
N LYS A 61 -19.55 6.26 6.38
CA LYS A 61 -20.01 7.07 7.54
C LYS A 61 -18.90 7.33 8.58
N GLY A 62 -17.69 7.68 8.12
CA GLY A 62 -16.55 7.94 8.99
C GLY A 62 -15.76 6.70 9.41
N GLN A 63 -16.24 5.49 9.13
CA GLN A 63 -15.53 4.25 9.46
C GLN A 63 -14.76 3.74 8.25
N VAL A 64 -13.47 3.44 8.43
CA VAL A 64 -12.66 2.79 7.39
C VAL A 64 -12.95 1.28 7.38
N LEU A 65 -13.35 0.78 6.21
CA LEU A 65 -13.73 -0.62 5.97
C LEU A 65 -12.67 -1.43 5.23
N GLY A 66 -11.67 -0.77 4.67
CA GLY A 66 -10.58 -1.40 3.93
C GLY A 66 -9.56 -0.37 3.47
N MET A 67 -8.38 -0.85 3.11
CA MET A 67 -7.27 -0.04 2.67
C MET A 67 -6.46 -0.73 1.56
N CYS A 68 -5.67 0.07 0.86
CA CYS A 68 -4.54 -0.38 0.05
C CYS A 68 -3.47 0.72 0.03
N THR A 69 -2.23 0.32 -0.16
CA THR A 69 -1.08 1.22 -0.23
C THR A 69 -0.33 1.03 -1.54
N ALA A 70 0.34 2.07 -2.00
CA ALA A 70 1.29 1.97 -3.10
C ALA A 70 2.47 2.91 -2.88
N GLN A 71 3.67 2.51 -3.30
CA GLN A 71 4.89 3.32 -3.22
C GLN A 71 5.60 3.36 -4.58
N LEU A 72 6.06 4.55 -4.98
CA LEU A 72 6.77 4.75 -6.23
C LEU A 72 8.24 4.35 -6.11
N LEU A 73 8.67 3.51 -7.04
CA LEU A 73 10.03 3.01 -7.21
C LEU A 73 10.57 3.48 -8.55
N THR A 74 11.77 4.02 -8.58
CA THR A 74 12.46 4.28 -9.86
C THR A 74 12.83 2.95 -10.49
N SER A 75 12.31 2.69 -11.69
CA SER A 75 12.51 1.45 -12.44
C SER A 75 13.34 1.68 -13.69
N THR A 76 14.54 1.11 -13.71
CA THR A 76 15.41 1.10 -14.91
C THR A 76 14.81 0.27 -16.05
N ALA A 77 13.93 -0.68 -15.76
CA ALA A 77 13.23 -1.48 -16.75
C ALA A 77 12.12 -0.69 -17.48
N GLU A 78 11.49 0.26 -16.79
CA GLU A 78 10.44 1.12 -17.36
C GLU A 78 11.02 2.46 -17.87
N GLY A 79 12.26 2.79 -17.53
CA GLY A 79 12.84 4.11 -17.81
C GLY A 79 12.16 5.26 -17.04
N GLY A 80 11.47 4.93 -15.94
CA GLY A 80 10.60 5.84 -15.17
C GLY A 80 10.16 5.22 -13.86
N ASP A 81 9.05 5.70 -13.29
CA ASP A 81 8.51 5.16 -12.05
C ASP A 81 7.63 3.90 -12.29
N ALA A 82 7.81 2.90 -11.45
CA ALA A 82 6.87 1.80 -11.20
C ALA A 82 6.26 1.98 -9.81
N ALA A 83 5.13 1.33 -9.50
CA ALA A 83 4.59 1.34 -8.13
C ALA A 83 4.47 -0.07 -7.55
N LEU A 84 4.95 -0.24 -6.33
CA LEU A 84 4.71 -1.43 -5.51
C LEU A 84 3.43 -1.23 -4.71
N VAL A 85 2.43 -2.07 -4.95
CA VAL A 85 1.16 -2.10 -4.21
C VAL A 85 1.30 -3.06 -3.03
N GLU A 86 0.92 -2.58 -1.85
CA GLU A 86 1.04 -3.30 -0.58
C GLU A 86 -0.28 -3.17 0.21
N ASP A 87 -0.38 -3.91 1.33
CA ASP A 87 -1.44 -3.82 2.34
C ASP A 87 -2.88 -3.76 1.81
N VAL A 88 -3.23 -4.62 0.84
CA VAL A 88 -4.58 -4.69 0.28
C VAL A 88 -5.48 -5.52 1.19
N VAL A 89 -6.30 -4.84 2.02
CA VAL A 89 -7.17 -5.51 2.99
C VAL A 89 -8.55 -4.86 3.05
N VAL A 90 -9.57 -5.69 3.25
CA VAL A 90 -10.94 -5.27 3.55
C VAL A 90 -11.36 -6.01 4.81
N SER A 91 -11.92 -5.27 5.77
CA SER A 91 -12.41 -5.79 7.03
C SER A 91 -13.29 -7.01 6.80
N ALA A 92 -13.09 -8.06 7.59
CA ALA A 92 -13.77 -9.35 7.43
C ALA A 92 -15.30 -9.21 7.34
N GLU A 93 -15.89 -8.31 8.12
CA GLU A 93 -17.34 -8.04 8.17
C GLU A 93 -17.89 -7.42 6.87
N HIS A 94 -17.02 -6.88 6.02
CA HIS A 94 -17.36 -6.08 4.84
C HIS A 94 -16.86 -6.70 3.52
N ARG A 95 -16.35 -7.93 3.56
CA ARG A 95 -15.94 -8.69 2.36
C ARG A 95 -17.13 -8.94 1.43
N GLY A 96 -16.84 -9.21 0.16
CA GLY A 96 -17.86 -9.50 -0.87
C GLY A 96 -18.58 -8.27 -1.45
N LYS A 97 -18.31 -7.05 -0.94
CA LYS A 97 -18.89 -5.79 -1.45
C LYS A 97 -18.07 -5.13 -2.56
N SER A 98 -17.22 -5.89 -3.24
CA SER A 98 -16.30 -5.41 -4.29
C SER A 98 -15.37 -4.26 -3.85
N LEU A 99 -15.12 -4.10 -2.54
CA LEU A 99 -14.31 -3.00 -2.01
C LEU A 99 -12.85 -3.07 -2.45
N GLY A 100 -12.24 -4.26 -2.40
CA GLY A 100 -10.87 -4.46 -2.90
C GLY A 100 -10.73 -4.08 -4.38
N ARG A 101 -11.73 -4.39 -5.22
CA ARG A 101 -11.74 -3.97 -6.63
C ARG A 101 -11.80 -2.45 -6.77
N LYS A 102 -12.65 -1.77 -5.98
CA LYS A 102 -12.77 -0.31 -6.01
C LYS A 102 -11.48 0.38 -5.52
N LEU A 103 -10.86 -0.16 -4.48
CA LEU A 103 -9.58 0.30 -3.94
C LEU A 103 -8.47 0.19 -4.99
N LEU A 104 -8.32 -0.99 -5.61
CA LEU A 104 -7.29 -1.20 -6.64
C LEU A 104 -7.53 -0.37 -7.89
N ALA A 105 -8.78 -0.22 -8.34
CA ALA A 105 -9.09 0.64 -9.48
C ALA A 105 -8.75 2.13 -9.20
N ALA A 106 -8.93 2.59 -7.97
CA ALA A 106 -8.53 3.94 -7.58
C ALA A 106 -6.99 4.09 -7.50
N LEU A 107 -6.27 3.05 -7.08
CA LEU A 107 -4.80 3.02 -7.17
C LEU A 107 -4.29 3.00 -8.62
N GLU A 108 -4.95 2.25 -9.50
CA GLU A 108 -4.66 2.22 -10.94
C GLU A 108 -4.80 3.62 -11.55
N SER A 109 -5.92 4.31 -11.29
CA SER A 109 -6.13 5.70 -11.73
C SER A 109 -5.05 6.65 -11.19
N TRP A 110 -4.68 6.52 -9.91
CA TRP A 110 -3.60 7.32 -9.34
C TRP A 110 -2.25 7.06 -10.03
N ALA A 111 -1.93 5.79 -10.33
CA ALA A 111 -0.70 5.44 -11.03
C ALA A 111 -0.69 6.00 -12.45
N GLU A 112 -1.80 5.91 -13.18
CA GLU A 112 -1.94 6.51 -14.51
C GLU A 112 -1.70 8.03 -14.48
N ASP A 113 -2.29 8.75 -13.52
CA ASP A 113 -2.10 10.19 -13.34
C ASP A 113 -0.64 10.56 -13.02
N MET A 114 0.10 9.66 -12.37
CA MET A 114 1.52 9.82 -12.05
C MET A 114 2.44 9.41 -13.21
N GLY A 115 1.90 8.94 -14.34
CA GLY A 115 2.68 8.42 -15.47
C GLY A 115 3.40 7.10 -15.17
N VAL A 116 2.94 6.36 -14.16
CA VAL A 116 3.47 5.04 -13.81
C VAL A 116 3.04 4.03 -14.87
N THR A 117 4.00 3.26 -15.38
CA THR A 117 3.74 2.28 -16.45
C THR A 117 3.55 0.85 -15.94
N ARG A 118 3.91 0.59 -14.67
CA ARG A 118 3.78 -0.74 -14.06
C ARG A 118 3.38 -0.67 -12.59
N LEU A 119 2.30 -1.35 -12.26
CA LEU A 119 1.98 -1.78 -10.90
C LEU A 119 2.51 -3.19 -10.64
N GLN A 120 3.01 -3.44 -9.44
CA GLN A 120 3.45 -4.77 -9.00
C GLN A 120 3.08 -4.99 -7.54
N LEU A 121 2.81 -6.23 -7.15
CA LEU A 121 2.53 -6.60 -5.76
C LEU A 121 3.15 -7.96 -5.44
N LEU A 122 3.29 -8.24 -4.15
CA LEU A 122 3.62 -9.55 -3.65
C LEU A 122 2.36 -10.18 -3.04
N ALA A 123 2.13 -11.45 -3.35
CA ALA A 123 1.04 -12.23 -2.78
C ALA A 123 1.59 -13.59 -2.36
N ASP A 124 1.02 -14.15 -1.29
CA ASP A 124 1.29 -15.51 -0.88
C ASP A 124 0.93 -16.49 -2.01
N ALA A 125 1.89 -17.33 -2.40
CA ALA A 125 1.75 -18.31 -3.46
C ALA A 125 0.69 -19.38 -3.14
N GLU A 126 0.38 -19.61 -1.87
CA GLU A 126 -0.64 -20.57 -1.43
C GLU A 126 -2.03 -19.92 -1.27
N ASN A 127 -2.14 -18.59 -1.32
CA ASN A 127 -3.40 -17.86 -1.19
C ASN A 127 -4.19 -17.83 -2.52
N SER A 128 -4.68 -19.01 -2.92
CA SER A 128 -5.47 -19.20 -4.14
C SER A 128 -6.65 -18.22 -4.29
N PRO A 129 -7.41 -17.88 -3.22
CA PRO A 129 -8.45 -16.86 -3.32
C PRO A 129 -7.93 -15.47 -3.73
N ALA A 130 -6.82 -15.01 -3.16
CA ALA A 130 -6.20 -13.73 -3.51
C ALA A 130 -5.62 -13.75 -4.92
N LEU A 131 -4.92 -14.82 -5.31
CA LEU A 131 -4.37 -14.98 -6.65
C LEU A 131 -5.47 -14.93 -7.72
N GLY A 132 -6.58 -15.65 -7.53
CA GLY A 132 -7.72 -15.59 -8.44
C GLY A 132 -8.42 -14.22 -8.45
N PHE A 133 -8.40 -13.49 -7.32
CA PHE A 133 -8.89 -12.12 -7.27
C PHE A 133 -8.05 -11.18 -8.13
N TYR A 134 -6.72 -11.22 -7.99
CA TYR A 134 -5.81 -10.40 -8.80
C TYR A 134 -5.87 -10.77 -10.29
N GLU A 135 -5.92 -12.06 -10.63
CA GLU A 135 -6.02 -12.51 -12.03
C GLU A 135 -7.26 -11.93 -12.74
N ARG A 136 -8.42 -11.93 -12.06
CA ARG A 136 -9.68 -11.33 -12.55
C ARG A 136 -9.62 -9.81 -12.70
N LEU A 137 -8.67 -9.16 -12.05
CA LEU A 137 -8.39 -7.72 -12.17
C LEU A 137 -7.32 -7.41 -13.22
N GLY A 138 -6.80 -8.43 -13.93
CA GLY A 138 -5.84 -8.23 -15.01
C GLY A 138 -4.37 -8.36 -14.58
N TRP A 139 -4.10 -8.62 -13.30
CA TRP A 139 -2.76 -8.89 -12.82
C TRP A 139 -2.24 -10.20 -13.38
N ARG A 140 -0.93 -10.27 -13.65
CA ARG A 140 -0.28 -11.45 -14.24
C ARG A 140 0.96 -11.81 -13.43
N MET A 141 1.14 -13.12 -13.22
CA MET A 141 2.34 -13.64 -12.55
C MET A 141 3.55 -13.48 -13.47
N THR A 142 4.72 -13.33 -12.86
CA THR A 142 6.02 -13.39 -13.54
C THR A 142 6.81 -14.59 -13.01
N GLN A 143 7.97 -14.86 -13.61
CA GLN A 143 8.88 -15.90 -13.11
C GLN A 143 9.78 -15.40 -11.96
N LEU A 144 9.68 -14.13 -11.56
CA LEU A 144 10.45 -13.58 -10.46
C LEU A 144 9.84 -14.01 -9.12
N ILE A 145 10.70 -14.25 -8.13
CA ILE A 145 10.31 -14.57 -6.76
C ILE A 145 10.75 -13.46 -5.81
N CYS A 146 10.04 -13.31 -4.69
CA CYS A 146 10.46 -12.45 -3.59
C CYS A 146 11.51 -13.19 -2.74
N LEU A 147 12.69 -12.59 -2.60
CA LEU A 147 13.71 -13.03 -1.65
C LEU A 147 13.86 -11.96 -0.57
N ARG A 148 13.75 -12.36 0.69
CA ARG A 148 13.87 -11.45 1.85
C ARG A 148 15.09 -11.85 2.68
N LYS A 149 15.91 -10.87 3.06
CA LYS A 149 17.00 -11.02 4.04
C LYS A 149 16.78 -10.02 5.18
N ARG A 150 16.65 -10.52 6.41
CA ARG A 150 16.58 -9.65 7.59
C ARG A 150 17.97 -9.09 7.90
N LEU A 151 18.01 -7.82 8.26
CA LEU A 151 19.22 -7.13 8.73
C LEU A 151 19.05 -6.85 10.22
N ASP A 152 20.12 -7.00 10.99
CA ASP A 152 20.13 -6.77 12.44
C ASP A 152 20.30 -5.27 12.75
N VAL A 153 19.33 -4.46 12.29
CA VAL A 153 19.31 -3.01 12.51
C VAL A 153 17.94 -2.62 13.06
N SER A 154 17.90 -1.92 14.19
CA SER A 154 16.62 -1.48 14.77
C SER A 154 16.04 -0.34 13.93
N PRO A 155 14.72 -0.35 13.63
CA PRO A 155 14.03 0.80 13.04
C PRO A 155 14.19 2.07 13.89
N LEU A 156 14.33 1.92 15.22
CA LEU A 156 14.52 3.04 16.15
C LEU A 156 15.95 3.64 16.11
N ASP A 157 16.92 2.92 15.56
CA ASP A 157 18.33 3.36 15.48
C ASP A 157 18.64 4.09 14.16
N THR A 158 17.69 4.16 13.23
CA THR A 158 17.92 4.54 11.82
C THR A 158 16.98 5.64 11.33
N ILE A 159 16.89 6.77 12.05
CA ILE A 159 16.43 8.03 11.46
C ILE A 159 17.66 8.84 10.99
N PRO A 160 18.15 8.69 9.75
CA PRO A 160 18.97 9.72 9.16
C PRO A 160 18.07 10.90 8.78
N ALA A 161 18.44 12.10 9.21
CA ALA A 161 17.88 13.33 8.64
C ALA A 161 18.09 13.28 7.12
N HIS A 162 17.00 13.37 6.37
CA HIS A 162 17.01 13.43 4.91
C HIS A 162 17.95 14.58 4.46
N PRO A 163 19.04 14.33 3.71
CA PRO A 163 19.70 15.42 3.01
C PRO A 163 18.93 15.63 1.71
N LEU A 164 18.11 16.69 1.70
CA LEU A 164 17.64 17.29 0.47
C LEU A 164 18.84 17.69 -0.38
N ALA A 165 18.76 17.34 -1.67
CA ALA A 165 19.50 17.85 -2.81
C ALA A 165 20.43 19.06 -2.54
N ASP A 166 21.74 18.84 -2.55
CA ASP A 166 22.71 19.90 -2.77
C ASP A 166 23.28 19.81 -4.19
N HIS A 167 22.94 20.87 -4.92
CA HIS A 167 23.71 21.50 -5.98
C HIS A 167 23.76 20.83 -7.36
N MET A 168 22.90 21.36 -8.24
CA MET A 168 23.31 21.82 -9.55
C MET A 168 24.69 22.50 -9.45
N GLU A 169 25.74 21.84 -9.94
CA GLU A 169 26.97 22.53 -10.31
C GLU A 169 26.72 23.22 -11.65
N THR A 170 26.73 24.55 -11.56
CA THR A 170 26.76 25.51 -12.65
C THR A 170 27.97 25.28 -13.55
N GLU A 171 27.72 25.36 -14.85
CA GLU A 171 28.72 25.52 -15.91
C GLU A 171 29.73 26.63 -15.59
N SER A 172 31.00 26.39 -15.93
CA SER A 172 32.01 27.40 -16.27
C SER A 172 32.94 26.83 -17.32
#